data_AF-A0A3B3VJD2-F1
#
_entry.id   AF-A0A3B3VJD2-F1
#
_cell.length_a   1.000
_cell.length_b   1.000
_cell.length_c   1.000
_cell.angle_alpha   90.00
_cell.angle_beta   90.00
_cell.angle_gamma   90.00
#
_symmetry.space_group_name_H-M   'P 1'
#
loop_
_entity.id
_entity.type
_entity.pdbx_description
1 polymer ?
#
loop_
_entity_poly.entity_id
_entity_poly.type
_entity_poly.pdbx_seq_one_letter_code
_entity_poly.pdbx_strand_id
1 'polypeptide(L)' 'TVGGVSVQAMSGILIVFVSQAATELKTFCLQNAHKDPLLTGVPSSDNPFRPPKSCVLL' A
#
# COMPACT_ATOMS: atom_id res chain seq x y z
N THR A 1 -3.13 33.17 0.36
CA THR A 1 -3.64 32.26 1.41
C THR A 1 -3.36 30.85 0.90
N VAL A 2 -2.34 30.11 1.29
CA VAL A 2 -1.41 29.98 2.43
C VAL A 2 -0.01 29.75 1.81
N GLY A 3 1.16 30.20 2.28
CA GLY A 3 1.62 30.57 3.62
C GLY A 3 2.51 29.47 4.23
N GLY A 4 3.83 29.51 4.00
CA GLY A 4 4.87 28.77 4.75
C GLY A 4 5.06 27.30 4.35
N VAL A 5 6.23 26.65 4.43
CA VAL A 5 7.50 26.91 5.13
C VAL A 5 8.61 26.17 4.36
N SER A 6 9.74 26.82 4.08
CA SER A 6 10.91 26.16 3.47
C SER A 6 11.73 25.54 4.60
N VAL A 7 11.55 24.24 4.85
CA VAL A 7 12.35 23.50 5.83
C VAL A 7 13.62 22.98 5.13
N GLN A 8 14.75 23.57 5.48
CA GLN A 8 16.06 23.17 5.00
C GLN A 8 16.47 21.84 5.64
N ALA A 9 16.98 20.91 4.83
CA ALA A 9 17.45 19.61 5.27
C ALA A 9 18.79 19.69 5.99
N MET A 10 18.84 19.16 7.22
CA MET A 10 20.08 18.92 7.97
C MET A 10 20.54 17.48 7.71
N SER A 11 21.72 17.35 7.11
CA SER A 11 22.60 16.17 7.06
C SER A 11 22.03 14.87 6.45
N GLY A 12 22.42 14.56 5.20
CA GLY A 12 22.41 13.20 4.62
C GLY A 12 21.06 12.60 4.24
N ILE A 13 19.95 13.26 4.56
CA ILE A 13 18.59 12.84 4.22
C ILE A 13 18.03 13.85 3.21
N LEU A 14 17.62 13.37 2.04
CA LEU A 14 16.92 14.21 1.06
C LEU A 14 15.52 14.52 1.60
N ILE A 15 15.30 15.74 2.07
CA ILE A 15 13.96 16.19 2.44
C ILE A 15 13.19 16.51 1.16
N VAL A 16 12.20 15.68 0.87
CA VAL A 16 11.25 15.89 -0.23
C VAL A 16 10.06 16.69 0.31
N PHE A 17 9.40 17.47 -0.55
CA PHE A 17 8.18 18.19 -0.16
C PHE A 17 7.12 17.20 0.31
N VAL A 18 6.42 17.50 1.42
CA VAL A 18 5.37 16.63 1.96
C VAL A 18 4.28 16.36 0.91
N SER A 19 3.93 17.36 0.11
CA SER A 19 2.99 17.22 -1.02
C SER A 19 3.52 16.27 -2.10
N GLN A 20 4.82 16.29 -2.38
CA GLN A 20 5.47 15.41 -3.33
C GLN A 20 5.52 13.96 -2.80
N ALA A 21 5.97 13.75 -1.56
CA ALA A 21 5.95 12.44 -0.91
C ALA A 21 4.55 11.82 -0.88
N ALA A 22 3.53 12.63 -0.53
CA ALA A 22 2.15 12.16 -0.48
C ALA A 22 1.64 11.73 -1.87
N THR A 23 2.03 12.45 -2.93
CA THR A 23 1.65 12.11 -4.31
C THR A 23 2.33 10.83 -4.78
N GLU A 24 3.62 10.67 -4.49
CA GLU A 24 4.37 9.46 -4.81
C GLU A 24 3.83 8.24 -4.07
N LEU A 25 3.57 8.38 -2.76
CA LEU A 25 2.97 7.31 -1.95
C LEU A 25 1.60 6.90 -2.49
N LYS A 26 0.73 7.88 -2.79
CA LYS A 26 -0.58 7.61 -3.40
C LYS A 26 -0.45 6.86 -4.72
N THR A 27 0.48 7.28 -5.56
CA THR A 27 0.71 6.67 -6.88
C THR A 27 1.17 5.22 -6.73
N PHE A 28 2.10 4.96 -5.81
CA PHE A 28 2.55 3.61 -5.50
C PHE A 28 1.41 2.71 -5.01
N CYS A 29 0.58 3.22 -4.09
CA CYS A 29 -0.58 2.47 -3.59
C CYS A 29 -1.56 2.14 -4.72
N LEU A 30 -1.89 3.10 -5.60
CA LEU A 30 -2.80 2.87 -6.72
C LEU A 30 -2.26 1.84 -7.72
N GLN A 31 -0.96 1.89 -8.01
CA GLN A 31 -0.32 0.92 -8.90
C GLN A 31 -0.33 -0.50 -8.32
N ASN A 32 -0.25 -0.66 -7.00
CA ASN A 32 -0.18 -1.98 -6.36
C ASN A 32 -1.50 -2.45 -5.76
N ALA A 33 -2.54 -1.62 -5.74
CA ALA A 33 -3.84 -1.94 -5.15
C ALA A 33 -4.46 -3.24 -5.72
N HIS A 34 -4.25 -3.51 -7.01
CA HIS A 34 -4.77 -4.72 -7.66
C HIS A 34 -4.05 -6.01 -7.25
N LYS A 35 -2.87 -5.89 -6.63
CA LYS A 35 -2.08 -7.03 -6.13
C LYS A 35 -2.32 -7.27 -4.65
N ASP A 36 -3.02 -6.36 -3.98
CA ASP A 36 -3.35 -6.51 -2.58
C ASP A 36 -4.61 -7.39 -2.44
N PRO A 37 -4.47 -8.63 -1.96
CA PRO A 37 -5.58 -9.56 -1.82
C PRO A 37 -6.66 -9.07 -0.84
N LEU A 38 -6.34 -8.10 0.03
CA LEU A 38 -7.30 -7.49 0.95
C LEU A 38 -8.16 -6.44 0.25
N LEU A 39 -7.65 -5.78 -0.80
CA LEU A 39 -8.37 -4.78 -1.56
C LEU A 39 -9.19 -5.41 -2.71
N THR A 40 -8.62 -6.38 -3.43
CA THR A 40 -9.31 -7.04 -4.54
C THR A 40 -10.16 -8.23 -4.11
N GLY A 41 -9.93 -8.74 -2.91
CA GLY A 41 -10.36 -10.06 -2.52
C GLY A 41 -9.56 -11.15 -3.25
N VAL A 42 -9.62 -12.36 -2.69
CA VAL A 42 -9.08 -13.57 -3.33
C VAL A 42 -10.15 -14.65 -3.36
N PRO A 43 -10.19 -15.48 -4.41
CA PRO A 43 -11.08 -16.62 -4.44
C PRO A 43 -10.75 -17.58 -3.29
N SER A 44 -11.77 -18.32 -2.85
CA SER A 44 -11.66 -19.19 -1.66
C SER A 44 -10.61 -20.30 -1.79
N SER A 45 -10.16 -20.63 -3.00
CA SER A 45 -9.08 -21.60 -3.27
C SER A 45 -7.68 -21.04 -3.07
N ASP A 46 -7.48 -19.74 -3.32
CA ASP A 46 -6.16 -19.09 -3.26
C ASP A 46 -5.88 -18.46 -1.89
N ASN A 47 -6.85 -18.49 -0.96
CA ASN A 47 -6.66 -17.98 0.39
C ASN A 47 -5.89 -19.00 1.26
N PRO A 48 -4.63 -18.74 1.64
CA PRO A 48 -3.81 -19.67 2.43
C PRO A 48 -4.29 -19.83 3.87
N PHE A 49 -5.15 -18.93 4.37
CA PHE A 49 -5.74 -19.03 5.71
C PHE A 49 -7.01 -19.86 5.75
N ARG A 50 -7.49 -20.33 4.60
CA ARG A 50 -8.70 -21.15 4.54
C ARG A 50 -8.32 -22.61 4.80
N PRO A 51 -8.96 -23.29 5.78
CA PRO A 51 -8.77 -24.72 5.95
C PRO A 51 -9.09 -25.45 4.64
N PRO A 52 -8.31 -26.46 4.24
CA PRO A 52 -8.64 -27.27 3.08
C PRO A 52 -10.04 -27.84 3.26
N LYS A 53 -10.84 -27.88 2.18
CA LYS A 53 -12.15 -28.52 2.20
C LYS A 53 -11.92 -30.02 2.41
N SER A 54 -11.90 -30.46 3.67
CA SER A 54 -11.89 -31.87 4.02
C SER A 54 -13.26 -32.46 3.69
N CYS A 55 -13.49 -32.76 2.43
CA CYS A 55 -14.51 -33.73 2.05
C CYS A 55 -13.83 -35.10 2.03
N VAL A 56 -13.74 -35.74 3.21
CA VAL A 56 -13.67 -37.21 3.23
C VAL A 56 -15.10 -37.68 3.00
N LEU A 57 -15.38 -38.17 1.79
CA LEU A 57 -16.48 -39.12 1.61
C LEU A 57 -15.99 -40.42 2.26
N LEU A 58 -16.57 -40.73 3.41
CA LEU A 58 -16.37 -42.01 4.11
C LEU A 58 -17.18 -43.10 3.40
#